data_AF-A0A257TW56-F1
#
_entry.id   AF-A0A257TW56-F1
#
_cell.length_a   1.000
_cell.length_b   1.000
_cell.length_c   1.000
_cell.angle_alpha   90.00
_cell.angle_beta   90.00
_cell.angle_gamma   90.00
#
_symmetry.space_group_name_H-M   'P 1'
#
loop_
_entity.id
_entity.type
_entity.pdbx_description
1 polymer ?
#
loop_
_entity_poly.entity_id
_entity_poly.type
_entity_poly.pdbx_seq_one_letter_code
_entity_poly.pdbx_strand_id
1 'polypeptide(L)'
;MIQHEFMSAEPFPHLVMDGFAPEATLRAVAAGFDSVSADAWVRYDDLDERGKNACNRLEAMPVACRDFIAALSGPTAAKLCEWLTGIDGLVPDASLYGGGLHMTEPG
;
A
#
# COMPACT_ATOMS: atom_id res chain seq x y z
N MET A 1 18.68 -11.36 -11.24
CA MET A 1 18.61 -10.53 -10.03
C MET A 1 17.43 -9.59 -10.17
N ILE A 2 16.65 -9.35 -9.11
CA ILE A 2 15.36 -8.63 -9.18
C ILE A 2 15.45 -7.21 -9.77
N GLN A 3 16.58 -6.51 -9.64
CA GLN A 3 16.80 -5.22 -10.32
C GLN A 3 16.82 -5.35 -11.85
N HIS A 4 17.46 -6.40 -12.38
CA HIS A 4 17.49 -6.62 -13.82
C HIS A 4 16.10 -6.97 -14.35
N GLU A 5 15.36 -7.80 -13.61
CA GLU A 5 13.97 -8.12 -13.92
C GLU A 5 13.12 -6.85 -13.93
N PHE A 6 13.22 -6.00 -12.90
CA PHE A 6 12.56 -4.70 -12.86
C PHE A 6 12.88 -3.83 -14.08
N MET A 7 14.17 -3.61 -14.36
CA MET A 7 14.62 -2.67 -15.41
C MET A 7 14.36 -3.16 -16.84
N SER A 8 14.28 -4.47 -17.06
CA SER A 8 14.08 -5.06 -18.39
C SER A 8 12.63 -5.42 -18.69
N ALA A 9 11.73 -5.24 -17.73
CA ALA A 9 10.33 -5.55 -17.92
C ALA A 9 9.66 -4.58 -18.90
N GLU A 10 8.75 -5.12 -19.72
CA GLU A 10 8.02 -4.41 -20.77
C GLU A 10 6.53 -4.39 -20.44
N PRO A 11 5.77 -3.31 -20.75
CA PRO A 11 6.16 -2.15 -21.58
C PRO A 11 6.83 -1.01 -20.81
N PHE A 12 7.07 -1.19 -19.51
CA PHE A 12 7.79 -0.26 -18.64
C PHE A 12 8.40 -1.03 -17.46
N PRO A 13 9.41 -0.46 -16.78
CA PRO A 13 10.04 -1.13 -15.64
C PRO A 13 9.04 -1.48 -14.53
N HIS A 14 8.92 -2.76 -14.22
CA HIS A 14 8.02 -3.28 -13.19
C HIS A 14 8.53 -4.62 -12.64
N LEU A 15 8.11 -4.95 -11.42
CA LEU A 15 8.49 -6.20 -10.76
C LEU A 15 7.25 -6.85 -10.14
N VAL A 16 7.10 -8.16 -10.33
CA VAL A 16 6.05 -8.97 -9.70
C VAL A 16 6.71 -9.87 -8.65
N MET A 17 6.22 -9.82 -7.41
CA MET A 17 6.77 -10.62 -6.30
C MET A 17 5.67 -11.44 -5.63
N ASP A 18 5.60 -12.72 -5.98
CA ASP A 18 4.74 -13.67 -5.29
C ASP A 18 5.30 -13.98 -3.88
N GLY A 19 4.41 -14.07 -2.89
CA GLY A 19 4.80 -14.42 -1.52
C GLY A 19 5.72 -13.41 -0.84
N PHE A 20 5.64 -12.11 -1.19
CA PHE A 20 6.51 -11.06 -0.65
C PHE A 20 6.39 -10.86 0.87
N ALA A 21 5.29 -11.33 1.48
CA ALA A 21 5.03 -11.25 2.90
C ALA A 21 4.55 -12.60 3.46
N PRO A 22 4.78 -12.89 4.75
CA PRO A 22 4.28 -14.11 5.38
C PRO A 22 2.76 -14.22 5.29
N GLU A 23 2.27 -15.40 4.92
CA GLU A 23 0.83 -15.65 4.76
C GLU A 23 0.02 -15.33 6.02
N ALA A 24 0.55 -15.67 7.20
CA ALA A 24 -0.09 -15.38 8.48
C ALA A 24 -0.28 -13.87 8.72
N THR A 25 0.70 -13.06 8.31
CA THR A 25 0.60 -11.59 8.37
C THR A 25 -0.50 -11.10 7.45
N LEU A 26 -0.53 -11.57 6.19
CA LEU A 26 -1.54 -11.16 5.22
C LEU A 26 -2.96 -11.56 5.64
N ARG A 27 -3.14 -12.74 6.26
CA ARG A 27 -4.43 -13.17 6.82
C ARG A 27 -4.91 -12.25 7.95
N ALA A 28 -4.00 -11.83 8.83
CA ALA A 28 -4.32 -10.88 9.90
C ALA A 28 -4.66 -9.49 9.35
N VAL A 29 -3.94 -9.03 8.31
CA VAL A 29 -4.24 -7.77 7.62
C VAL A 29 -5.61 -7.82 6.95
N ALA A 30 -5.95 -8.92 6.26
CA ALA A 30 -7.25 -9.08 5.62
C ALA A 30 -8.39 -9.07 6.65
N ALA A 31 -8.27 -9.84 7.74
CA ALA A 31 -9.27 -9.82 8.82
C ALA A 31 -9.38 -8.46 9.49
N GLY A 32 -8.26 -7.75 9.66
CA GLY A 32 -8.24 -6.38 10.14
C GLY A 32 -8.95 -5.42 9.20
N PHE A 33 -8.69 -5.53 7.89
CA PHE A 33 -9.31 -4.69 6.87
C PHE A 33 -10.84 -4.76 6.91
N ASP A 34 -11.38 -5.97 7.02
CA ASP A 34 -12.84 -6.21 7.12
C ASP A 34 -13.46 -5.65 8.42
N SER A 35 -12.63 -5.39 9.43
CA SER A 35 -13.05 -4.83 10.72
C SER A 35 -12.88 -3.30 10.82
N VAL A 36 -12.40 -2.63 9.76
CA VAL A 36 -12.23 -1.17 9.76
C VAL A 36 -13.60 -0.50 9.91
N SER A 37 -13.71 0.40 10.88
CA SER A 37 -14.96 1.10 11.18
C SER A 37 -15.40 2.00 10.02
N ALA A 38 -16.71 2.12 9.82
CA ALA A 38 -17.30 2.90 8.73
C ALA A 38 -16.86 4.38 8.73
N ASP A 39 -16.65 4.97 9.92
CA ASP A 39 -16.22 6.35 10.12
C ASP A 39 -14.72 6.60 9.85
N ALA A 40 -13.94 5.54 9.66
CA ALA A 40 -12.55 5.63 9.25
C ALA A 40 -12.39 5.88 7.74
N TRP A 41 -13.45 5.60 6.96
CA TRP A 41 -13.44 5.72 5.51
C TRP A 41 -13.86 7.12 5.06
N VAL A 42 -13.10 7.67 4.13
CA VAL A 42 -13.48 8.83 3.31
C VAL A 42 -13.98 8.30 1.97
N ARG A 43 -15.25 8.58 1.65
CA ARG A 43 -15.86 8.22 0.37
C ARG A 43 -15.60 9.31 -0.66
N TYR A 44 -15.14 8.89 -1.83
CA TYR A 44 -15.01 9.72 -3.02
C TYR A 44 -16.18 9.38 -3.96
N ASP A 45 -16.87 10.39 -4.49
CA ASP A 45 -18.02 10.20 -5.38
C ASP A 45 -17.99 11.14 -6.60
N ASP A 46 -16.78 11.60 -6.92
CA ASP A 46 -16.48 12.44 -8.06
C ASP A 46 -16.56 11.58 -9.35
N LEU A 47 -16.72 12.21 -10.52
CA LEU A 47 -16.92 11.49 -11.79
C LEU A 47 -15.85 10.42 -12.08
N ASP A 48 -14.62 10.66 -11.62
CA ASP A 48 -13.47 9.80 -11.87
C ASP A 48 -13.18 8.78 -10.75
N GLU A 49 -13.82 8.91 -9.58
CA GLU A 49 -13.51 8.12 -8.37
C GLU A 49 -14.75 7.53 -7.67
N ARG A 50 -15.87 7.39 -8.40
CA ARG A 50 -17.11 6.83 -7.84
C ARG A 50 -16.90 5.48 -7.17
N GLY A 51 -17.42 5.34 -5.95
CA GLY A 51 -17.36 4.10 -5.18
C GLY A 51 -15.99 3.81 -4.57
N LYS A 52 -15.04 4.76 -4.61
CA LYS A 52 -13.75 4.65 -3.91
C LYS A 52 -13.91 5.09 -2.46
N ASN A 53 -13.40 4.26 -1.55
CA ASN A 53 -13.24 4.57 -0.15
C ASN A 53 -11.74 4.53 0.19
N ALA A 54 -11.25 5.50 0.95
CA ALA A 54 -9.87 5.53 1.42
C ALA A 54 -9.79 5.85 2.92
N CYS A 55 -8.82 5.27 3.60
CA CYS A 55 -8.45 5.60 4.96
C CYS A 55 -6.94 5.86 5.01
N ASN A 56 -6.55 7.11 5.28
CA ASN A 56 -5.15 7.53 5.44
C ASN A 56 -4.75 7.77 6.91
N ARG A 57 -5.65 7.48 7.85
CA ARG A 57 -5.46 7.67 9.29
C ARG A 57 -5.00 6.37 9.95
N LEU A 58 -3.70 6.21 10.17
CA LEU A 58 -3.10 5.01 10.78
C LEU A 58 -3.75 4.63 12.12
N GLU A 59 -4.09 5.63 12.92
CA GLU A 59 -4.72 5.47 14.23
C GLU A 59 -6.15 4.91 14.17
N ALA A 60 -6.81 5.05 13.01
CA ALA A 60 -8.14 4.50 12.77
C ALA A 60 -8.10 3.06 12.21
N MET A 61 -6.91 2.59 11.82
CA MET A 61 -6.72 1.26 11.28
C MET A 61 -6.55 0.23 12.40
N PRO A 62 -7.09 -0.99 12.23
CA PRO A 62 -6.76 -2.13 13.07
C PRO A 62 -5.26 -2.40 13.08
N VAL A 63 -4.75 -2.93 14.20
CA VAL A 63 -3.32 -3.10 14.49
C VAL A 63 -2.56 -3.77 13.34
N ALA A 64 -3.09 -4.87 12.79
CA ALA A 64 -2.43 -5.59 11.71
C ALA A 64 -2.28 -4.73 10.44
N CYS A 65 -3.32 -3.98 10.05
CA CYS A 65 -3.29 -3.08 8.91
C CYS A 65 -2.31 -1.93 9.13
N ARG A 66 -2.39 -1.28 10.29
CA ARG A 66 -1.52 -0.16 10.66
C ARG A 66 -0.04 -0.55 10.62
N ASP A 67 0.30 -1.66 11.27
CA ASP A 67 1.69 -2.11 11.38
C ASP A 67 2.23 -2.54 10.00
N PHE A 68 1.37 -3.13 9.16
CA PHE A 68 1.73 -3.49 7.80
C PHE A 68 1.96 -2.27 6.90
N ILE A 69 1.04 -1.29 6.92
CA ILE A 69 1.22 -0.03 6.18
C ILE A 69 2.49 0.68 6.65
N ALA A 70 2.71 0.80 7.96
CA ALA A 70 3.91 1.45 8.50
C ALA A 70 5.21 0.78 8.05
N ALA A 71 5.21 -0.55 7.85
CA ALA A 71 6.36 -1.26 7.30
C ALA A 71 6.57 -0.94 5.81
N LEU A 72 5.49 -0.89 5.02
CA LEU A 72 5.52 -0.59 3.58
C LEU A 72 5.79 0.89 3.27
N SER A 73 5.43 1.79 4.19
CA SER A 73 5.68 3.23 4.12
C SER A 73 6.80 3.66 5.08
N GLY A 74 7.68 2.73 5.44
CA GLY A 74 8.79 2.97 6.37
C GLY A 74 10.11 3.32 5.66
N PRO A 75 11.13 3.76 6.41
CA PRO A 75 12.47 4.05 5.86
C PRO A 75 13.12 2.86 5.15
N THR A 76 12.84 1.63 5.61
CA THR A 76 13.35 0.40 4.98
C THR A 76 12.73 0.19 3.60
N ALA A 77 11.43 0.40 3.46
CA ALA A 77 10.75 0.28 2.19
C ALA A 77 11.22 1.36 1.20
N ALA A 78 11.40 2.60 1.67
CA ALA A 78 11.97 3.67 0.84
C ALA A 78 13.34 3.27 0.29
N LYS A 79 14.27 2.82 1.14
CA LYS A 79 15.61 2.34 0.70
C LYS A 79 15.54 1.17 -0.28
N LEU A 80 14.59 0.26 -0.10
CA LEU A 80 14.37 -0.83 -1.04
C LEU A 80 13.93 -0.30 -2.42
N CYS A 81 13.00 0.66 -2.44
CA CYS A 81 12.57 1.33 -3.67
C CYS A 81 13.71 2.12 -4.31
N GLU A 82 14.53 2.85 -3.54
CA GLU A 82 15.72 3.55 -4.08
C GLU A 82 16.66 2.56 -4.76
N TRP A 83 16.98 1.46 -4.07
CA TRP A 83 17.85 0.43 -4.62
C TRP A 83 17.22 -0.22 -5.86
N LEU A 84 15.93 -0.56 -5.87
CA LEU A 84 15.28 -1.19 -7.03
C LEU A 84 15.21 -0.26 -8.24
N THR A 85 14.88 1.02 -8.02
CA THR A 85 14.55 1.97 -9.08
C THR A 85 15.73 2.83 -9.54
N GLY A 86 16.76 2.98 -8.71
CA GLY A 86 17.86 3.91 -8.92
C GLY A 86 17.49 5.38 -8.69
N ILE A 87 16.33 5.66 -8.09
CA ILE A 87 15.93 7.01 -7.70
C ILE A 87 16.48 7.31 -6.31
N ASP A 88 17.39 8.27 -6.21
CA ASP A 88 17.99 8.68 -4.95
C ASP A 88 17.09 9.66 -4.17
N GLY A 89 17.10 9.56 -2.84
CA GLY A 89 16.45 10.51 -1.94
C GLY A 89 14.95 10.28 -1.77
N LEU A 90 14.47 9.04 -1.94
CA LEU A 90 13.06 8.73 -1.70
C LEU A 90 12.74 8.90 -0.22
N VAL A 91 11.70 9.67 0.06
CA VAL A 91 11.17 9.90 1.40
C VAL A 91 9.84 9.19 1.55
N PRO A 92 9.59 8.51 2.69
CA PRO A 92 8.27 7.97 2.95
C PRO A 92 7.22 9.08 3.09
N ASP A 93 6.04 8.86 2.51
CA ASP A 93 4.90 9.77 2.68
C ASP A 93 4.19 9.49 4.02
N ALA A 94 4.39 10.38 4.98
CA ALA A 94 3.75 10.29 6.29
C ALA A 94 2.24 10.61 6.25
N SER A 95 1.75 11.27 5.19
CA SER A 95 0.33 11.61 5.05
C SER A 95 -0.54 10.45 4.58
N LEU A 96 0.09 9.42 4.00
CA LEU A 96 -0.55 8.28 3.36
C LEU A 96 -1.65 8.69 2.37
N TYR A 97 -1.47 9.83 1.70
CA TYR A 97 -2.42 10.29 0.72
C TYR A 97 -2.33 9.39 -0.52
N GLY A 98 -3.32 8.49 -0.65
CA GLY A 98 -3.27 7.42 -1.64
C GLY A 98 -2.40 6.22 -1.25
N GLY A 99 -1.81 6.20 -0.05
CA GLY A 99 -0.95 5.13 0.45
C GLY A 99 -1.53 4.33 1.63
N GLY A 100 -2.73 4.70 2.10
CA GLY A 100 -3.43 4.02 3.17
C GLY A 100 -4.26 2.82 2.70
N LEU A 101 -5.31 2.48 3.46
CA LEU A 101 -6.25 1.43 3.06
C LEU A 101 -7.20 1.97 2.00
N HIS A 102 -7.43 1.21 0.93
CA HIS A 102 -8.38 1.56 -0.13
C HIS A 102 -9.34 0.42 -0.43
N MET A 103 -10.58 0.77 -0.75
CA MET A 103 -11.62 -0.14 -1.22
C MET A 103 -12.38 0.48 -2.39
N THR A 104 -12.67 -0.33 -3.40
CA THR A 104 -13.60 0.04 -4.48
C THR A 104 -14.84 -0.83 -4.37
N GLU A 105 -16.00 -0.20 -4.32
CA GLU A 105 -17.29 -0.89 -4.28
C GLU A 105 -17.59 -1.59 -5.62
N PRO A 106 -18.47 -2.62 -5.62
CA PRO A 106 -18.97 -3.18 -6.87
C PRO A 106 -19.59 -2.09 -7.77
N GLY A 107 -19.32 -2.19 -9.08
CA GLY A 107 -19.87 -1.29 -10.10
C GLY A 107 -21.29 -1.63 -10.53
#